data_AF-A0A0S9QD29-F1
#
_entry.id   AF-A0A0S9QD29-F1
#
_cell.length_a   1.000
_cell.length_b   1.000
_cell.length_c   1.000
_cell.angle_alpha   90.00
_cell.angle_beta   90.00
_cell.angle_gamma   90.00
#
_symmetry.space_group_name_H-M   'P 1'
#
loop_
_entity.id
_entity.type
_entity.pdbx_description
1 polymer ?
#
loop_
_entity_poly.entity_id
_entity_poly.type
_entity_poly.pdbx_seq_one_letter_code
_entity_poly.pdbx_strand_id
1 'polypeptide(L)'
;MRSPEKPLTTGAGFGNESYRWWCSPMELREAYWTIPGTTVVETASWMSEHPTADLIVTNPFGNPTNRVVHNATVPNAPTQESLEGIIYTIAEAKDGVAVRALIGVIPGSAVCPTPEPGTSLGGPGQG
;
A
#
# COMPACT_ATOMS: atom_id res chain seq x y z
N MET A 1 -12.50 -35.94 -23.45
CA MET A 1 -13.24 -35.56 -22.22
C MET A 1 -12.47 -34.41 -21.59
N ARG A 2 -13.04 -33.20 -21.58
CA ARG A 2 -12.43 -32.00 -20.98
C ARG A 2 -12.69 -32.04 -19.48
N SER A 3 -11.66 -31.81 -18.67
CA SER A 3 -11.81 -31.59 -17.23
C SER A 3 -12.80 -30.46 -16.96
N PRO A 4 -13.63 -30.56 -15.91
CA PRO A 4 -14.54 -29.50 -15.53
C PRO A 4 -13.75 -28.25 -15.13
N GLU A 5 -14.19 -27.11 -15.66
CA GLU A 5 -13.64 -25.79 -15.40
C GLU A 5 -13.72 -25.48 -13.90
N LYS A 6 -12.56 -25.30 -13.27
CA LYS A 6 -12.46 -24.80 -11.90
C LYS A 6 -12.99 -23.37 -11.90
N PRO A 7 -13.93 -22.99 -11.02
CA PRO A 7 -14.39 -21.61 -10.93
C PRO A 7 -13.18 -20.71 -10.67
N LEU A 8 -13.03 -19.66 -11.49
CA LEU A 8 -12.10 -18.57 -11.25
C LEU A 8 -12.57 -17.80 -10.01
N THR A 9 -12.18 -18.26 -8.83
CA THR A 9 -12.17 -17.45 -7.60
C THR A 9 -11.03 -16.43 -7.71
N THR A 10 -11.11 -15.51 -8.67
CA THR A 10 -10.07 -14.52 -8.94
C THR A 10 -10.54 -13.16 -8.43
N GLY A 11 -10.78 -13.08 -7.13
CA GLY A 11 -10.74 -11.80 -6.45
C GLY A 11 -9.27 -11.44 -6.26
N ALA A 12 -8.85 -10.27 -6.73
CA ALA A 12 -7.56 -9.68 -6.36
C ALA A 12 -7.38 -9.82 -4.84
N GLY A 13 -6.44 -10.66 -4.42
CA GLY A 13 -6.18 -10.93 -3.00
C GLY A 13 -5.40 -9.76 -2.41
N PHE A 14 -6.10 -8.74 -1.92
CA PHE A 14 -5.49 -7.70 -1.11
C PHE A 14 -5.23 -8.27 0.30
N GLY A 15 -3.97 -8.25 0.76
CA GLY A 15 -3.65 -8.60 2.14
C GLY A 15 -4.32 -7.65 3.14
N ASN A 16 -4.45 -8.10 4.40
CA ASN A 16 -4.92 -7.26 5.52
C ASN A 16 -3.82 -6.27 5.95
N GLU A 17 -3.37 -5.43 5.03
CA GLU A 17 -2.49 -4.30 5.33
C GLU A 17 -3.27 -3.30 6.19
N SER A 18 -2.77 -3.03 7.38
CA SER A 18 -3.33 -2.04 8.30
C SER A 18 -2.30 -0.96 8.56
N TYR A 19 -2.72 0.31 8.50
CA TYR A 19 -1.93 1.41 9.03
C TYR A 19 -1.62 1.16 10.51
N ARG A 20 -0.37 0.84 10.83
CA ARG A 20 0.09 0.79 12.22
C ARG A 20 0.51 2.19 12.63
N TRP A 21 -0.23 2.76 13.57
CA TRP A 21 -0.04 4.14 13.99
C TRP A 21 -0.20 4.34 15.49
N TRP A 22 0.58 5.27 16.02
CA TRP A 22 0.63 5.53 17.46
C TRP A 22 -0.48 6.49 17.92
N CYS A 23 -1.02 7.31 17.02
CA CYS A 23 -2.10 8.26 17.33
C CYS A 23 -3.49 7.67 17.01
N SER A 24 -4.50 8.07 17.80
CA SER A 24 -5.89 7.61 17.64
C SER A 24 -6.90 8.72 17.97
N PRO A 25 -8.07 8.78 17.31
CA PRO A 25 -8.48 7.93 16.19
C PRO A 25 -7.77 8.30 14.88
N MET A 26 -7.65 7.31 13.98
CA MET A 26 -7.32 7.52 12.58
C MET A 26 -8.58 7.45 11.73
N GLU A 27 -8.61 8.24 10.66
CA GLU A 27 -9.60 8.10 9.59
C GLU A 27 -8.99 7.27 8.45
N LEU A 28 -9.69 6.21 8.06
CA LEU A 28 -9.29 5.36 6.93
C LEU A 28 -10.24 5.55 5.76
N ARG A 29 -9.70 5.66 4.54
CA ARG A 29 -10.46 5.68 3.29
C ARG A 29 -9.84 4.72 2.29
N GLU A 30 -10.67 4.15 1.42
CA GLU A 30 -10.21 3.21 0.41
C GLU A 30 -10.62 3.67 -0.98
N ALA A 31 -9.73 3.45 -1.95
CA ALA A 31 -10.01 3.64 -3.36
C ALA A 31 -9.50 2.44 -4.16
N TYR A 32 -10.18 2.14 -5.27
CA TYR A 32 -9.89 1.00 -6.12
C TYR A 32 -9.92 1.41 -7.59
N TRP A 33 -8.95 0.93 -8.37
CA TRP A 33 -8.93 1.10 -9.82
C TRP A 33 -8.13 -0.04 -10.47
N THR A 34 -8.13 -0.07 -11.80
CA THR A 34 -7.36 -1.03 -12.60
C THR A 34 -6.42 -0.31 -13.55
N ILE A 35 -5.26 -0.90 -13.83
CA ILE A 35 -4.31 -0.39 -14.82
C ILE A 35 -4.12 -1.49 -15.88
N PRO A 36 -4.57 -1.27 -17.13
CA PRO A 36 -4.48 -2.28 -18.17
C PRO A 36 -3.05 -2.37 -18.74
N GLY A 37 -2.69 -3.55 -19.26
CA GLY A 37 -1.47 -3.74 -20.05
C GLY A 37 -0.16 -3.62 -19.27
N THR A 38 -0.20 -3.75 -17.95
CA THR A 38 0.99 -3.74 -17.08
C THR A 38 0.98 -4.93 -16.13
N THR A 39 2.14 -5.25 -15.57
CA THR A 39 2.33 -6.29 -14.55
C THR A 39 2.40 -5.71 -13.14
N VAL A 40 2.25 -6.58 -12.14
CA VAL A 40 2.45 -6.21 -10.72
C VAL A 40 3.85 -5.65 -10.49
N VAL A 41 4.88 -6.29 -11.06
CA VAL A 41 6.28 -5.86 -10.91
C VAL A 41 6.50 -4.47 -11.50
N GLU A 42 6.08 -4.25 -12.75
CA GLU A 42 6.22 -2.95 -13.41
C GLU A 42 5.50 -1.84 -12.64
N THR A 43 4.25 -2.10 -12.23
CA THR A 43 3.45 -1.12 -11.48
C THR A 43 4.09 -0.81 -10.13
N ALA A 44 4.51 -1.83 -9.37
CA ALA A 44 5.09 -1.67 -8.05
C ALA A 44 6.46 -0.97 -8.11
N SER A 45 7.29 -1.29 -9.10
CA SER A 45 8.56 -0.59 -9.33
C SER A 45 8.34 0.86 -9.71
N TRP A 46 7.40 1.15 -10.62
CA TRP A 46 7.08 2.54 -11.00
C TRP A 46 6.58 3.35 -9.79
N MET A 47 5.67 2.80 -9.00
CA MET A 47 5.16 3.45 -7.78
C MET A 47 6.25 3.65 -6.72
N SER A 48 7.25 2.76 -6.67
CA SER A 48 8.41 2.90 -5.76
C SER A 48 9.32 4.07 -6.14
N GLU A 49 9.37 4.43 -7.42
CA GLU A 49 10.18 5.53 -7.96
C GLU A 49 9.41 6.86 -8.04
N HIS A 50 8.08 6.79 -8.04
CA HIS A 50 7.17 7.94 -8.18
C HIS A 50 6.18 7.99 -7.02
N PRO A 51 6.63 8.36 -5.81
CA PRO A 51 5.72 8.54 -4.68
C PRO A 51 4.63 9.55 -5.01
N THR A 52 3.47 9.37 -4.39
CA THR A 52 2.34 10.28 -4.56
C THR A 52 2.59 11.58 -3.83
N ALA A 53 2.48 12.71 -4.54
CA ALA A 53 2.68 14.05 -4.00
C ALA A 53 4.00 14.13 -3.19
N ASP A 54 3.94 14.69 -1.97
CA ASP A 54 5.10 14.87 -1.09
C ASP A 54 5.35 13.66 -0.17
N LEU A 55 4.80 12.49 -0.47
CA LEU A 55 5.04 11.26 0.30
C LEU A 55 6.40 10.65 -0.06
N ILE A 56 6.85 9.71 0.76
CA ILE A 56 8.09 8.94 0.54
C ILE A 56 7.79 7.45 0.50
N VAL A 57 8.55 6.71 -0.30
CA VAL A 57 8.49 5.25 -0.29
C VAL A 57 9.55 4.73 0.68
N THR A 58 9.13 4.10 1.76
CA THR A 58 10.06 3.62 2.80
C THR A 58 10.44 2.17 2.69
N ASN A 59 9.68 1.42 1.90
CA ASN A 59 10.04 0.06 1.51
C ASN A 59 9.83 -0.08 0.00
N PRO A 60 10.80 0.36 -0.82
CA PRO A 60 10.68 0.27 -2.26
C PRO A 60 10.60 -1.20 -2.70
N PHE A 61 9.74 -1.48 -3.67
CA PHE A 61 9.59 -2.81 -4.21
C PHE A 61 10.83 -3.20 -5.02
N GLY A 62 11.59 -4.16 -4.52
CA GLY A 62 12.74 -4.71 -5.23
C GLY A 62 12.30 -5.53 -6.44
N ASN A 63 12.91 -5.30 -7.60
CA ASN A 63 12.60 -6.04 -8.83
C ASN A 63 13.07 -7.51 -8.73
N PRO A 64 12.15 -8.49 -8.57
CA PRO A 64 12.53 -9.88 -8.39
C PRO A 64 12.77 -10.51 -9.77
N THR A 65 14.03 -10.74 -10.12
CA THR A 65 14.42 -11.26 -11.44
C THR A 65 14.00 -12.70 -11.72
N ASN A 66 13.56 -13.48 -10.72
CA ASN A 66 13.35 -14.93 -10.85
C ASN A 66 12.06 -15.46 -10.20
N ARG A 67 11.02 -14.63 -9.99
CA ARG A 67 9.75 -15.09 -9.40
C ARG A 67 8.56 -14.42 -10.07
N VAL A 68 7.49 -15.19 -10.27
CA VAL A 68 6.18 -14.64 -10.62
C VAL A 68 5.60 -13.99 -9.37
N VAL A 69 5.19 -12.72 -9.49
CA VAL A 69 4.67 -11.92 -8.40
C VAL A 69 3.20 -11.62 -8.68
N HIS A 70 2.31 -12.24 -7.91
CA HIS A 70 0.86 -12.07 -8.07
C HIS A 70 0.30 -10.86 -7.32
N ASN A 71 1.02 -10.35 -6.32
CA ASN A 71 0.69 -9.15 -5.58
C ASN A 71 1.93 -8.43 -5.05
N ALA A 72 1.79 -7.14 -4.77
CA ALA A 72 2.81 -6.32 -4.14
C ALA A 72 2.16 -5.24 -3.27
N THR A 73 2.86 -4.84 -2.21
CA THR A 73 2.48 -3.68 -1.39
C THR A 73 3.57 -2.62 -1.55
N VAL A 74 3.18 -1.38 -1.87
CA VAL A 74 4.07 -0.22 -1.93
C VAL A 74 3.54 0.82 -0.93
N PRO A 75 4.21 0.99 0.22
CA PRO A 75 3.81 2.00 1.19
C PRO A 75 4.36 3.37 0.78
N ASN A 76 3.44 4.32 0.55
CA ASN A 76 3.75 5.75 0.48
C ASN A 76 3.52 6.32 1.87
N ALA A 77 4.59 6.36 2.65
CA ALA A 77 4.56 6.92 3.97
C ALA A 77 4.59 8.45 3.89
N PRO A 78 3.90 9.13 4.79
CA PRO A 78 4.07 10.56 4.99
C PRO A 78 5.50 10.91 5.36
N THR A 79 5.90 12.10 4.92
CA THR A 79 7.01 12.83 5.53
C THR A 79 6.69 13.13 6.99
N GLN A 80 7.71 13.50 7.77
CA GLN A 80 7.55 13.80 9.19
C GLN A 80 6.53 14.94 9.46
N GLU A 81 6.22 15.76 8.45
CA GLU A 81 5.25 16.86 8.53
C GLU A 81 3.88 16.53 7.93
N SER A 82 3.72 15.36 7.28
CA SER A 82 2.45 14.97 6.66
C SER A 82 1.60 14.12 7.60
N LEU A 83 0.30 14.43 7.66
CA LEU A 83 -0.69 13.71 8.46
C LEU A 83 -1.40 12.60 7.68
N GLU A 84 -0.99 12.37 6.42
CA GLU A 84 -1.67 11.49 5.48
C GLU A 84 -0.69 10.50 4.84
N GLY A 85 -1.03 9.21 4.89
CA GLY A 85 -0.28 8.15 4.21
C GLY A 85 -1.16 7.35 3.26
N ILE A 86 -0.54 6.72 2.26
CA ILE A 86 -1.21 5.74 1.41
C ILE A 86 -0.46 4.40 1.36
N ILE A 87 -1.15 3.30 1.62
CA ILE A 87 -0.65 1.94 1.30
C ILE A 87 -1.29 1.51 -0.01
N TYR A 88 -0.48 1.31 -1.05
CA TYR A 88 -0.93 0.73 -2.29
C TYR A 88 -0.75 -0.77 -2.24
N THR A 89 -1.83 -1.52 -2.50
CA THR A 89 -1.76 -2.96 -2.77
C THR A 89 -2.11 -3.19 -4.23
N ILE A 90 -1.21 -3.85 -4.94
CA ILE A 90 -1.32 -4.17 -6.37
C ILE A 90 -1.51 -5.67 -6.48
N ALA A 91 -2.46 -6.12 -7.28
CA ALA A 91 -2.72 -7.53 -7.52
C ALA A 91 -2.97 -7.78 -9.00
N GLU A 92 -2.61 -8.97 -9.48
CA GLU A 92 -2.89 -9.37 -10.86
C GLU A 92 -4.39 -9.33 -11.18
N ALA A 93 -4.70 -8.86 -12.38
CA ALA A 93 -6.02 -8.88 -12.99
C ALA A 93 -5.92 -9.45 -14.42
N LYS A 94 -7.07 -9.83 -15.00
CA LYS A 94 -7.13 -10.52 -16.30
C LYS A 94 -6.39 -9.78 -17.42
N ASP A 95 -6.49 -8.45 -17.46
CA ASP A 95 -5.94 -7.59 -18.53
C ASP A 95 -4.94 -6.55 -17.98
N GLY A 96 -4.30 -6.82 -16.84
CA GLY A 96 -3.34 -5.91 -16.19
C GLY A 96 -3.29 -6.12 -14.69
N VAL A 97 -3.46 -5.04 -13.91
CA VAL A 97 -3.49 -5.11 -12.44
C VAL A 97 -4.71 -4.39 -11.86
N ALA A 98 -5.14 -4.84 -10.69
CA ALA A 98 -6.03 -4.11 -9.81
C ALA A 98 -5.21 -3.45 -8.69
N VAL A 99 -5.55 -2.22 -8.35
CA VAL A 99 -4.89 -1.45 -7.29
C VAL A 99 -5.93 -1.06 -6.24
N ARG A 100 -5.58 -1.26 -4.97
CA ARG A 100 -6.25 -0.70 -3.80
C ARG A 100 -5.32 0.34 -3.19
N ALA A 101 -5.80 1.55 -2.97
CA ALA A 101 -5.19 2.50 -2.05
C ALA A 101 -5.95 2.47 -0.73
N LEU A 102 -5.26 2.16 0.36
CA LEU A 102 -5.73 2.44 1.71
C LEU A 102 -5.08 3.75 2.15
N ILE A 103 -5.89 4.78 2.39
CA ILE A 103 -5.45 6.11 2.80
C ILE A 103 -5.71 6.23 4.31
N GLY A 104 -4.67 6.56 5.06
CA GLY A 104 -4.76 6.84 6.49
C GLY A 104 -4.53 8.31 6.77
N VAL A 105 -5.47 8.95 7.47
CA VAL A 105 -5.41 10.37 7.84
C VAL A 105 -5.47 10.50 9.36
N ILE A 106 -4.60 11.37 9.90
CA ILE A 106 -4.62 11.78 11.31
C ILE A 106 -5.49 13.05 11.40
N PRO A 107 -6.74 12.97 11.88
CA PRO A 107 -7.53 14.18 12.07
C PRO A 107 -6.93 15.04 13.19
N GLY A 108 -7.24 16.34 13.19
CA GLY A 108 -6.79 17.25 14.27
C GLY A 108 -7.29 16.87 15.67
N SER A 109 -8.27 15.96 15.77
CA SER A 109 -8.76 15.39 17.03
C SER A 109 -7.96 14.17 17.51
N ALA A 110 -6.99 13.69 16.73
CA ALA A 110 -6.18 12.54 17.11
C ALA A 110 -5.26 12.87 18.29
N VAL A 111 -5.13 11.94 19.22
CA VAL A 111 -4.24 12.03 20.37
C VAL A 111 -3.09 11.05 20.17
N CYS A 112 -1.86 11.54 20.31
CA CYS A 112 -0.64 10.75 20.23
C CYS A 112 -0.03 10.55 21.62
N PRO A 113 0.55 9.37 21.92
CA PRO A 113 1.34 9.19 23.13
C PRO A 113 2.57 10.10 23.11
N THR A 114 3.07 10.46 24.29
CA THR A 114 4.32 11.21 24.41
C THR A 114 5.51 10.25 24.23
N PRO A 115 6.46 10.52 23.32
CA PRO A 115 7.67 9.72 23.21
C PRO A 115 8.52 9.81 24.48
N GLU A 116 9.27 8.76 24.80
CA GLU A 116 10.28 8.82 25.85
C GLU A 116 11.33 9.91 25.52
N PRO A 117 11.98 10.53 26.53
CA PRO A 117 13.00 11.55 26.30
C PRO A 117 14.10 11.04 25.34
N GLY A 118 14.33 11.78 24.25
CA GLY A 118 15.33 11.41 23.22
C GLY A 118 14.83 10.46 22.14
N THR A 119 13.55 10.06 22.15
CA THR A 119 12.93 9.21 21.13
C THR A 119 11.94 9.99 20.24
N SER A 120 11.64 9.44 19.07
CA SER A 120 10.57 9.91 18.17
C SER A 120 9.69 8.72 17.81
N LEU A 121 8.38 8.93 17.72
CA LEU A 121 7.44 7.89 17.31
C LEU A 121 7.45 7.64 15.78
N GLY A 122 8.12 8.50 15.00
CA GLY A 122 8.09 8.44 13.53
C GLY A 122 6.77 8.92 12.92
N GLY A 123 6.62 8.78 11.59
CA GLY A 123 5.45 9.07 10.74
C GLY A 123 4.66 7.80 10.36
N PRO A 124 3.41 7.85 9.82
CA PRO A 124 2.62 6.65 9.48
C PRO A 124 3.39 5.54 8.75
N GLY A 125 3.41 4.33 9.33
CA GLY A 125 4.13 3.18 8.78
C GLY A 125 5.64 3.15 9.01
N GLN A 126 6.19 4.00 9.89
CA GLN A 126 7.63 4.06 10.24
C GLN A 126 7.99 3.36 11.56
N GLY A 127 7.08 2.55 12.11
CA GLY A 127 7.18 1.89 13.43
C GLY A 127 7.35 0.39 13.37
#